data_AF-A0A5C4NA46-F1
#
_entry.id   AF-A0A5C4NA46-F1
#
_cell.length_a   1.000
_cell.length_b   1.000
_cell.length_c   1.000
_cell.angle_alpha   90.00
_cell.angle_beta   90.00
_cell.angle_gamma   90.00
#
_symmetry.space_group_name_H-M   'P 1'
#
loop_
_entity.id
_entity.type
_entity.pdbx_description
1 polymer ?
#
loop_
_entity_poly.entity_id
_entity_poly.type
_entity_poly.pdbx_seq_one_letter_code
_entity_poly.pdbx_strand_id
1 'polypeptide(L)'
;MGGEWPEVTLGAYTLKIGSGATPRGGADSYLAEGPFALIRSQNVLDFQFKHGGLAFIDEEQARLLDGVTVKDKDILVNITGDSVARVCMVDAAVLPARVNQHVAIVRADPKHFEQRFLFYALVAPATKQLMLSIAASGATRNALTKSDLERLRVPKPSMGSQKAVAELLGALDDKIELNRRTAGTLESMARALFRSWFVDFDPVRAKAEGRSTGLPDDLAALFPNIFGGDAVPDGWSVEPVLPNLAEFVTRGLSPAYADEGILVVNQKCIRESQIDFSKARRHDPKIKSVSESKALAIGDILINSTGVGTLGRVAQVTSLPEPATADSHVTIVRPKASVVSANYLGLAIMDLENAIEALAQGSTGQTELPRESVGRMRILVPSVEVGAAFDRAVTPLRQRADQARQQASTLAALRDTLLPKLISGELRIADATAEVTAA
;
A
#
# COMPACT_ATOMS: atom_id res chain seq x y z
N MET A 1 38.48 -5.80 -7.02
CA MET A 1 37.43 -6.15 -7.99
C MET A 1 36.69 -7.34 -7.44
N GLY A 2 35.37 -7.23 -7.21
CA GLY A 2 34.55 -8.41 -6.95
C GLY A 2 34.38 -9.16 -8.26
N GLY A 3 34.75 -10.45 -8.29
CA GLY A 3 34.56 -11.29 -9.46
C GLY A 3 33.11 -11.77 -9.54
N GLU A 4 32.66 -12.13 -10.74
CA GLU A 4 31.35 -12.75 -10.94
C GLU A 4 31.24 -14.03 -10.11
N TRP A 5 30.11 -14.23 -9.44
CA TRP A 5 29.85 -15.47 -8.70
C TRP A 5 29.70 -16.66 -9.66
N PRO A 6 30.17 -17.86 -9.28
CA PRO A 6 29.90 -19.04 -10.09
C PRO A 6 28.40 -19.32 -10.11
N GLU A 7 27.86 -19.79 -11.23
CA GLU A 7 26.44 -20.10 -11.37
C GLU A 7 26.15 -21.59 -11.34
N VAL A 8 24.98 -21.96 -10.81
CA VAL A 8 24.47 -23.33 -10.79
C VAL A 8 23.01 -23.39 -11.20
N THR A 9 22.50 -24.57 -11.55
CA THR A 9 21.07 -24.78 -11.77
C THR A 9 20.31 -24.85 -10.45
N LEU A 10 19.17 -24.14 -10.37
CA LEU A 10 18.32 -24.06 -9.18
C LEU A 10 17.85 -25.45 -8.71
N GLY A 11 17.48 -26.32 -9.66
CA GLY A 11 16.98 -27.67 -9.36
C GLY A 11 18.01 -28.55 -8.64
N ALA A 12 19.31 -28.32 -8.83
CA ALA A 12 20.35 -29.13 -8.20
C ALA A 12 20.51 -28.85 -6.69
N TYR A 13 19.99 -27.71 -6.20
CA TYR A 13 20.24 -27.23 -4.84
C TYR A 13 18.96 -26.86 -4.08
N THR A 14 17.83 -27.45 -4.45
CA THR A 14 16.53 -27.22 -3.81
C THR A 14 15.94 -28.53 -3.30
N LEU A 15 15.34 -28.47 -2.11
CA LEU A 15 14.56 -29.57 -1.54
C LEU A 15 13.14 -29.63 -2.09
N LYS A 16 12.63 -28.51 -2.63
CA LYS A 16 11.31 -28.42 -3.25
C LYS A 16 11.31 -27.37 -4.36
N ILE A 17 10.89 -27.78 -5.55
CA ILE A 17 10.37 -26.92 -6.62
C ILE A 17 9.08 -27.58 -7.12
N GLY A 18 7.97 -26.88 -7.00
CA GLY A 18 6.70 -27.39 -7.52
C GLY A 18 5.57 -26.39 -7.42
N SER A 19 4.69 -26.43 -8.42
CA SER A 19 3.44 -25.67 -8.43
C SER A 19 2.49 -26.18 -7.34
N GLY A 20 1.63 -25.27 -6.88
CA GLY A 20 0.51 -25.60 -6.03
C GLY A 20 -0.58 -26.42 -6.72
N ALA A 21 -1.72 -26.55 -6.04
CA ALA A 21 -2.87 -27.30 -6.53
C ALA A 21 -4.19 -26.62 -6.12
N THR A 22 -5.24 -26.83 -6.90
CA THR A 22 -6.56 -26.25 -6.65
C THR A 22 -7.35 -27.18 -5.71
N PRO A 23 -8.01 -26.65 -4.67
CA PRO A 23 -8.96 -27.42 -3.88
C PRO A 23 -10.10 -27.99 -4.74
N ARG A 24 -10.71 -29.10 -4.30
CA ARG A 24 -11.89 -29.65 -4.98
C ARG A 24 -13.05 -28.66 -4.88
N GLY A 25 -13.73 -28.39 -5.99
CA GLY A 25 -14.78 -27.36 -6.07
C GLY A 25 -14.27 -25.96 -6.43
N GLY A 26 -12.96 -25.77 -6.58
CA GLY A 26 -12.41 -24.49 -7.03
C GLY A 26 -12.75 -23.34 -6.09
N ALA A 27 -13.17 -22.20 -6.63
CA ALA A 27 -13.43 -20.99 -5.84
C ALA A 27 -14.59 -21.15 -4.85
N ASP A 28 -15.53 -22.06 -5.11
CA ASP A 28 -16.69 -22.29 -4.24
C ASP A 28 -16.30 -22.96 -2.91
N SER A 29 -15.09 -23.54 -2.84
CA SER A 29 -14.53 -24.13 -1.62
C SER A 29 -13.80 -23.12 -0.73
N TYR A 30 -13.67 -21.86 -1.17
CA TYR A 30 -12.90 -20.86 -0.43
C TYR A 30 -13.73 -20.27 0.70
N LEU A 31 -13.11 -20.23 1.87
CA LEU A 31 -13.65 -19.58 3.06
C LEU A 31 -13.06 -18.16 3.18
N ALA A 32 -13.84 -17.24 3.74
CA ALA A 32 -13.38 -15.90 4.07
C ALA A 32 -12.38 -15.91 5.24
N GLU A 33 -12.53 -16.87 6.16
CA GLU A 33 -11.65 -17.15 7.28
C GLU A 33 -11.59 -18.67 7.50
N GLY A 34 -10.47 -19.18 8.01
CA GLY A 34 -10.34 -20.61 8.26
C GLY A 34 -8.96 -21.02 8.78
N PRO A 35 -8.81 -22.30 9.16
CA PRO A 35 -7.59 -22.78 9.82
C PRO A 35 -6.37 -22.88 8.91
N PHE A 36 -6.57 -22.93 7.58
CA PHE A 36 -5.49 -23.02 6.60
C PHE A 36 -5.61 -21.93 5.54
N ALA A 37 -4.56 -21.14 5.37
CA ALA A 37 -4.50 -20.16 4.29
C ALA A 37 -4.28 -20.84 2.93
N LEU A 38 -4.95 -20.34 1.89
CA LEU A 38 -4.70 -20.69 0.50
C LEU A 38 -4.12 -19.47 -0.23
N ILE A 39 -2.80 -19.53 -0.43
CA ILE A 39 -2.02 -18.49 -1.10
C ILE A 39 -2.25 -18.60 -2.61
N ARG A 40 -2.63 -17.48 -3.23
CA ARG A 40 -2.88 -17.35 -4.66
C ARG A 40 -1.95 -16.32 -5.28
N SER A 41 -1.95 -16.22 -6.61
CA SER A 41 -1.04 -15.33 -7.34
C SER A 41 -1.13 -13.86 -6.93
N GLN A 42 -2.32 -13.40 -6.52
CA GLN A 42 -2.54 -12.03 -6.04
C GLN A 42 -1.86 -11.72 -4.70
N ASN A 43 -1.52 -12.75 -3.91
CA ASN A 43 -0.84 -12.62 -2.63
C ASN A 43 0.69 -12.50 -2.80
N VAL A 44 1.22 -12.81 -3.98
CA VAL A 44 2.65 -12.81 -4.27
C VAL A 44 2.98 -11.57 -5.11
N LEU A 45 3.61 -10.57 -4.46
CA LEU A 45 4.22 -9.41 -5.10
C LEU A 45 5.74 -9.52 -5.00
N ASP A 46 6.49 -8.74 -5.78
CA ASP A 46 7.94 -8.71 -5.59
C ASP A 46 8.29 -8.16 -4.21
N PHE A 47 9.14 -8.89 -3.49
CA PHE A 47 9.58 -8.60 -2.12
C PHE A 47 8.50 -8.60 -1.04
N GLN A 48 7.22 -8.60 -1.40
CA GLN A 48 6.13 -8.39 -0.46
C GLN A 48 5.06 -9.48 -0.58
N PHE A 49 4.73 -10.09 0.55
CA PHE A 49 3.54 -10.90 0.69
C PHE A 49 2.31 -10.00 0.93
N LYS A 50 1.28 -10.12 0.09
CA LYS A 50 0.03 -9.36 0.22
C LYS A 50 -1.03 -10.18 0.92
N HIS A 51 -1.43 -9.73 2.12
CA HIS A 51 -2.51 -10.33 2.92
C HIS A 51 -3.92 -10.10 2.34
N GLY A 52 -4.15 -8.94 1.71
CA GLY A 52 -5.46 -8.61 1.15
C GLY A 52 -5.94 -9.62 0.10
N GLY A 53 -7.14 -10.16 0.29
CA GLY A 53 -7.74 -11.17 -0.60
C GLY A 53 -7.20 -12.59 -0.41
N LEU A 54 -6.51 -12.86 0.71
CA LEU A 54 -6.19 -14.24 1.12
C LEU A 54 -7.48 -15.06 1.25
N ALA A 55 -7.45 -16.28 0.71
CA ALA A 55 -8.54 -17.23 0.86
C ALA A 55 -8.16 -18.28 1.91
N PHE A 56 -9.15 -18.96 2.47
CA PHE A 56 -8.92 -20.03 3.43
C PHE A 56 -9.61 -21.31 2.97
N ILE A 57 -9.14 -22.44 3.49
CA ILE A 57 -9.71 -23.77 3.25
C ILE A 57 -9.86 -24.53 4.55
N ASP A 58 -10.77 -25.49 4.57
CA ASP A 58 -10.96 -26.39 5.70
C ASP A 58 -9.85 -27.46 5.79
N GLU A 59 -9.92 -28.26 6.84
CA GLU A 59 -8.97 -29.32 7.13
C GLU A 59 -9.00 -30.46 6.09
N GLU A 60 -10.16 -30.79 5.53
CA GLU A 60 -10.28 -31.86 4.52
C GLU A 60 -9.52 -31.47 3.24
N GLN A 61 -9.75 -30.26 2.75
CA GLN A 61 -9.07 -29.70 1.59
C GLN A 61 -7.57 -29.55 1.85
N ALA A 62 -7.18 -29.06 3.03
CA ALA A 62 -5.76 -28.92 3.39
C ALA A 62 -5.04 -30.26 3.42
N ARG A 63 -5.69 -31.34 3.86
CA ARG A 63 -5.18 -32.72 3.83
C ARG A 63 -5.03 -33.24 2.40
N LEU A 64 -6.01 -32.98 1.52
CA LEU A 64 -5.90 -33.33 0.09
C LEU A 64 -4.75 -32.59 -0.61
N LEU A 65 -4.39 -31.41 -0.11
CA LEU A 65 -3.34 -30.54 -0.65
C LEU A 65 -2.00 -30.66 0.11
N ASP A 66 -1.76 -31.74 0.86
CA ASP A 66 -0.54 -31.85 1.69
C ASP A 66 0.78 -31.81 0.87
N GLY A 67 0.73 -32.22 -0.40
CA GLY A 67 1.85 -32.10 -1.33
C GLY A 67 2.30 -30.66 -1.61
N VAL A 68 1.48 -29.66 -1.29
CA VAL A 68 1.74 -28.23 -1.52
C VAL A 68 1.73 -27.42 -0.22
N THR A 69 2.08 -28.09 0.89
CA THR A 69 2.33 -27.47 2.19
C THR A 69 3.49 -26.47 2.12
N VAL A 70 3.17 -25.24 2.52
CA VAL A 70 4.13 -24.15 2.70
C VAL A 70 4.77 -24.27 4.08
N LYS A 71 6.09 -24.05 4.14
CA LYS A 71 6.87 -23.98 5.38
C LYS A 71 7.39 -22.56 5.57
N ASP A 72 7.75 -22.27 6.81
CA ASP A 72 8.43 -21.01 7.13
C ASP A 72 9.65 -20.79 6.19
N LYS A 73 9.82 -19.54 5.77
CA LYS A 73 10.84 -19.06 4.81
C LYS A 73 10.76 -19.61 3.38
N ASP A 74 9.72 -20.36 3.02
CA ASP A 74 9.54 -20.76 1.62
C ASP A 74 9.48 -19.54 0.69
N ILE A 75 10.10 -19.68 -0.48
CA ILE A 75 10.00 -18.70 -1.56
C ILE A 75 8.79 -19.08 -2.41
N LEU A 76 7.98 -18.09 -2.72
CA LEU A 76 6.78 -18.20 -3.53
C LEU A 76 7.02 -17.50 -4.86
N VAL A 77 6.83 -18.23 -5.96
CA VAL A 77 7.02 -17.71 -7.31
C VAL A 77 5.70 -17.81 -8.07
N ASN A 78 5.22 -16.69 -8.60
CA ASN A 78 4.10 -16.72 -9.53
C ASN A 78 4.54 -17.33 -10.86
N ILE A 79 3.83 -18.37 -11.29
CA ILE A 79 4.23 -19.15 -12.47
C ILE A 79 3.28 -19.00 -13.66
N THR A 80 2.18 -18.24 -13.56
CA THR A 80 1.27 -18.04 -14.71
C THR A 80 0.56 -16.69 -14.66
N GLY A 81 0.10 -16.21 -15.83
CA GLY A 81 -0.70 -14.99 -15.99
C GLY A 81 0.12 -13.70 -15.92
N ASP A 82 -0.56 -12.55 -15.86
CA ASP A 82 0.09 -11.21 -15.89
C ASP A 82 1.02 -10.93 -14.71
N SER A 83 0.92 -11.76 -13.68
CA SER A 83 1.74 -11.70 -12.47
C SER A 83 2.91 -12.69 -12.47
N VAL A 84 3.16 -13.41 -13.58
CA VAL A 84 4.25 -14.38 -13.70
C VAL A 84 5.60 -13.75 -13.32
N ALA A 85 6.49 -14.56 -12.76
CA ALA A 85 7.82 -14.18 -12.30
C ALA A 85 7.88 -13.19 -11.11
N ARG A 86 6.74 -12.90 -10.45
CA ARG A 86 6.77 -12.23 -9.14
C ARG A 86 7.26 -13.18 -8.06
N VAL A 87 8.08 -12.68 -7.15
CA VAL A 87 8.72 -13.49 -6.11
C VAL A 87 8.64 -12.81 -4.74
N CYS A 88 8.16 -13.53 -3.73
CA CYS A 88 8.27 -13.14 -2.32
C CYS A 88 8.62 -14.34 -1.44
N MET A 89 9.01 -14.07 -0.20
CA MET A 89 8.98 -15.09 0.85
C MET A 89 7.60 -15.13 1.49
N VAL A 90 7.18 -16.31 1.96
CA VAL A 90 5.94 -16.44 2.75
C VAL A 90 6.04 -15.64 4.06
N ASP A 91 4.94 -15.01 4.47
CA ASP A 91 4.80 -14.46 5.82
C ASP A 91 4.45 -15.59 6.81
N ALA A 92 5.25 -15.77 7.86
CA ALA A 92 4.99 -16.80 8.85
C ALA A 92 3.62 -16.65 9.54
N ALA A 93 3.05 -15.44 9.56
CA ALA A 93 1.73 -15.17 10.14
C ALA A 93 0.56 -15.87 9.42
N VAL A 94 0.74 -16.32 8.17
CA VAL A 94 -0.33 -17.03 7.42
C VAL A 94 -0.21 -18.55 7.50
N LEU A 95 0.78 -19.08 8.20
CA LEU A 95 0.94 -20.52 8.37
C LEU A 95 -0.05 -21.06 9.41
N PRO A 96 -0.61 -22.27 9.20
CA PRO A 96 -0.32 -23.21 8.13
C PRO A 96 -0.99 -22.85 6.80
N ALA A 97 -0.27 -23.04 5.68
CA ALA A 97 -0.75 -22.62 4.37
C ALA A 97 -0.55 -23.67 3.25
N ARG A 98 -1.33 -23.50 2.18
CA ARG A 98 -1.21 -24.16 0.88
C ARG A 98 -1.07 -23.11 -0.22
N VAL A 99 -0.53 -23.51 -1.36
CA VAL A 99 -0.49 -22.67 -2.57
C VAL A 99 -1.41 -23.22 -3.65
N ASN A 100 -2.03 -22.33 -4.41
CA ASN A 100 -2.80 -22.72 -5.59
C ASN A 100 -1.88 -23.02 -6.79
N GLN A 101 -2.46 -23.55 -7.87
CA GLN A 101 -1.76 -23.97 -9.09
C GLN A 101 -0.98 -22.86 -9.82
N HIS A 102 -1.17 -21.59 -9.47
CA HIS A 102 -0.52 -20.44 -10.08
C HIS A 102 0.72 -19.96 -9.30
N VAL A 103 1.01 -20.57 -8.16
CA VAL A 103 2.15 -20.25 -7.28
C VAL A 103 3.00 -21.51 -7.09
N ALA A 104 4.30 -21.39 -7.30
CA ALA A 104 5.27 -22.44 -7.00
C ALA A 104 6.00 -22.17 -5.68
N ILE A 105 6.30 -23.24 -4.95
CA ILE A 105 7.18 -23.20 -3.78
C ILE A 105 8.60 -23.52 -4.24
N VAL A 106 9.56 -22.68 -3.85
CA VAL A 106 10.99 -22.92 -3.95
C VAL A 106 11.60 -22.97 -2.55
N ARG A 107 12.20 -24.10 -2.21
CA ARG A 107 12.88 -24.33 -0.92
C ARG A 107 14.29 -24.81 -1.17
N ALA A 108 15.28 -24.03 -0.75
CA ALA A 108 16.69 -24.36 -0.88
C ALA A 108 17.06 -25.58 -0.02
N ASP A 109 18.12 -26.28 -0.41
CA ASP A 109 18.87 -27.13 0.52
C ASP A 109 19.77 -26.24 1.40
N PRO A 110 19.51 -26.17 2.72
CA PRO A 110 20.24 -25.28 3.64
C PRO A 110 21.72 -25.64 3.78
N LYS A 111 22.15 -26.82 3.31
CA LYS A 111 23.57 -27.18 3.24
C LYS A 111 24.34 -26.38 2.19
N HIS A 112 23.64 -25.87 1.18
CA HIS A 112 24.25 -25.29 -0.02
C HIS A 112 23.83 -23.86 -0.31
N PHE A 113 22.65 -23.46 0.18
CA PHE A 113 22.11 -22.14 -0.02
C PHE A 113 21.51 -21.56 1.25
N GLU A 114 21.79 -20.28 1.49
CA GLU A 114 20.99 -19.46 2.39
C GLU A 114 19.68 -19.09 1.66
N GLN A 115 18.54 -19.33 2.32
CA GLN A 115 17.20 -19.24 1.70
C GLN A 115 16.86 -17.81 1.27
N ARG A 116 17.19 -16.81 2.09
CA ARG A 116 16.93 -15.39 1.80
C ARG A 116 17.88 -14.85 0.72
N PHE A 117 19.11 -15.33 0.64
CA PHE A 117 20.00 -15.07 -0.49
C PHE A 117 19.41 -15.63 -1.79
N LEU A 118 18.91 -16.87 -1.78
CA LEU A 118 18.28 -17.45 -2.96
C LEU A 118 17.03 -16.67 -3.38
N PHE A 119 16.24 -16.19 -2.42
CA PHE A 119 15.14 -15.26 -2.68
C PHE A 119 15.63 -14.01 -3.44
N TYR A 120 16.69 -13.34 -2.95
CA TYR A 120 17.26 -12.17 -3.60
C TYR A 120 17.79 -12.48 -5.01
N ALA A 121 18.41 -13.64 -5.20
CA ALA A 121 18.88 -14.08 -6.51
C ALA A 121 17.73 -14.26 -7.51
N LEU A 122 16.56 -14.72 -7.06
CA LEU A 122 15.39 -14.93 -7.92
C LEU A 122 14.65 -13.63 -8.27
N VAL A 123 14.59 -12.67 -7.34
CA VAL A 123 13.92 -11.38 -7.56
C VAL A 123 14.84 -10.35 -8.25
N ALA A 124 16.15 -10.63 -8.32
CA ALA A 124 17.12 -9.76 -9.00
C ALA A 124 16.72 -9.46 -10.46
N PRO A 125 16.94 -8.23 -10.96
CA PRO A 125 16.45 -7.82 -12.28
C PRO A 125 16.83 -8.75 -13.43
N ALA A 126 18.08 -9.24 -13.46
CA ALA A 126 18.56 -10.15 -14.50
C ALA A 126 17.82 -11.50 -14.50
N THR A 127 17.72 -12.15 -13.33
CA THR A 127 16.99 -13.41 -13.16
C THR A 127 15.51 -13.25 -13.47
N LYS A 128 14.92 -12.13 -13.04
CA LYS A 128 13.51 -11.83 -13.30
C LYS A 128 13.23 -11.65 -14.79
N GLN A 129 14.07 -10.91 -15.50
CA GLN A 129 13.95 -10.75 -16.95
C GLN A 129 14.09 -12.09 -17.68
N LEU A 130 15.00 -12.96 -17.23
CA LEU A 130 15.12 -14.33 -17.74
C LEU A 130 13.85 -15.16 -17.50
N MET A 131 13.27 -15.11 -16.30
CA MET A 131 12.00 -15.78 -16.02
C MET A 131 10.86 -15.25 -16.91
N LEU A 132 10.79 -13.94 -17.13
CA LEU A 132 9.78 -13.34 -18.00
C LEU A 132 9.96 -13.75 -19.47
N SER A 133 11.18 -13.83 -19.98
CA SER A 133 11.45 -14.25 -21.37
C SER A 133 11.11 -15.72 -21.61
N ILE A 134 11.45 -16.59 -20.65
CA ILE A 134 11.04 -18.01 -20.67
C ILE A 134 9.51 -18.10 -20.66
N ALA A 135 8.85 -17.35 -19.77
CA ALA A 135 7.40 -17.39 -19.64
C ALA A 135 6.67 -16.95 -20.92
N ALA A 136 7.20 -15.94 -21.62
CA ALA A 136 6.64 -15.42 -22.86
C ALA A 136 6.75 -16.40 -24.05
N SER A 137 7.61 -17.41 -23.95
CA SER A 137 7.80 -18.42 -25.00
C SER A 137 6.68 -19.49 -25.03
N GLY A 138 5.75 -19.46 -24.07
CA GLY A 138 4.61 -20.38 -24.00
C GLY A 138 3.52 -20.10 -25.05
N ALA A 139 3.08 -21.13 -25.77
CA ALA A 139 2.22 -21.02 -26.96
C ALA A 139 0.83 -20.39 -26.75
N THR A 140 0.28 -20.38 -25.53
CA THR A 140 -1.11 -19.93 -25.25
C THR A 140 -1.26 -18.99 -24.05
N ARG A 141 -0.33 -19.02 -23.08
CA ARG A 141 -0.32 -18.11 -21.92
C ARG A 141 1.09 -18.00 -21.36
N ASN A 142 1.43 -16.82 -20.83
CA ASN A 142 2.67 -16.64 -20.09
C ASN A 142 2.73 -17.60 -18.89
N ALA A 143 3.69 -18.52 -18.90
CA ALA A 143 3.80 -19.57 -17.89
C ALA A 143 5.24 -20.05 -17.68
N LEU A 144 5.60 -20.32 -16.43
CA LEU A 144 6.84 -20.98 -16.02
C LEU A 144 6.52 -22.42 -15.60
N THR A 145 7.13 -23.39 -16.25
CA THR A 145 7.00 -24.79 -15.83
C THR A 145 7.96 -25.11 -14.68
N LYS A 146 7.73 -26.23 -14.00
CA LYS A 146 8.69 -26.76 -13.02
C LYS A 146 10.08 -26.97 -13.63
N SER A 147 10.14 -27.52 -14.85
CA SER A 147 11.42 -27.76 -15.53
C SER A 147 12.14 -26.46 -15.88
N ASP A 148 11.41 -25.39 -16.16
CA ASP A 148 12.01 -24.07 -16.42
C ASP A 148 12.69 -23.56 -15.15
N LEU A 149 11.97 -23.61 -14.02
CA LEU A 149 12.52 -23.23 -12.71
C LEU A 149 13.74 -24.08 -12.35
N GLU A 150 13.70 -25.40 -12.54
CA GLU A 150 14.83 -26.29 -12.25
C GLU A 150 16.09 -25.96 -13.06
N ARG A 151 15.92 -25.44 -14.28
CA ARG A 151 17.01 -25.07 -15.20
C ARG A 151 17.52 -23.63 -15.02
N LEU A 152 16.83 -22.79 -14.23
CA LEU A 152 17.28 -21.43 -13.96
C LEU A 152 18.70 -21.46 -13.37
N ARG A 153 19.58 -20.63 -13.94
CA ARG A 153 20.92 -20.41 -13.42
C ARG A 153 20.86 -19.34 -12.34
N VAL A 154 21.45 -19.63 -11.19
CA VAL A 154 21.52 -18.73 -10.04
C VAL A 154 22.95 -18.65 -9.52
N PRO A 155 23.39 -17.47 -9.03
CA PRO A 155 24.72 -17.32 -8.44
C PRO A 155 24.86 -18.17 -7.17
N LYS A 156 26.03 -18.78 -7.00
CA LYS A 156 26.38 -19.63 -5.87
C LYS A 156 27.72 -19.20 -5.26
N PRO A 157 27.79 -18.04 -4.60
CA PRO A 157 28.98 -17.69 -3.86
C PRO A 157 29.15 -18.58 -2.62
N SER A 158 30.24 -18.37 -1.88
CA SER A 158 30.49 -19.06 -0.62
C SER A 158 29.32 -18.87 0.36
N MET A 159 29.07 -19.85 1.25
CA MET A 159 28.01 -19.73 2.26
C MET A 159 28.16 -18.48 3.14
N GLY A 160 29.40 -18.03 3.41
CA GLY A 160 29.64 -16.78 4.14
C GLY A 160 29.15 -15.55 3.37
N SER A 161 29.46 -15.48 2.07
CA SER A 161 28.99 -14.39 1.20
C SER A 161 27.46 -14.39 1.05
N GLN A 162 26.84 -15.56 0.89
CA GLN A 162 25.38 -15.67 0.81
C GLN A 162 24.71 -15.10 2.07
N LYS A 163 25.17 -15.53 3.25
CA LYS A 163 24.66 -15.03 4.53
C LYS A 163 24.83 -13.53 4.67
N ALA A 164 26.00 -13.00 4.34
CA ALA A 164 26.27 -11.58 4.48
C ALA A 164 25.41 -10.71 3.54
N VAL A 165 25.18 -11.16 2.30
CA VAL A 165 24.24 -10.47 1.38
C VAL A 165 22.80 -10.56 1.88
N ALA A 166 22.39 -11.74 2.36
CA ALA A 166 21.06 -11.97 2.92
C ALA A 166 20.80 -11.13 4.17
N GLU A 167 21.79 -10.97 5.05
CA GLU A 167 21.72 -10.13 6.24
C GLU A 167 21.60 -8.64 5.88
N LEU A 168 22.44 -8.15 4.96
CA LEU A 168 22.45 -6.75 4.56
C LEU A 168 21.14 -6.33 3.88
N LEU A 169 20.76 -7.01 2.80
CA LEU A 169 19.51 -6.74 2.09
C LEU A 169 18.29 -7.06 2.98
N GLY A 170 18.45 -8.06 3.84
CA GLY A 170 17.42 -8.46 4.78
C GLY A 170 17.08 -7.40 5.81
N ALA A 171 18.09 -6.75 6.38
CA ALA A 171 17.91 -5.64 7.30
C ALA A 171 17.14 -4.47 6.64
N LEU A 172 17.41 -4.19 5.36
CA LEU A 172 16.68 -3.18 4.60
C LEU A 172 15.20 -3.57 4.43
N ASP A 173 14.93 -4.80 3.98
CA ASP A 173 13.54 -5.29 3.80
C ASP A 173 12.77 -5.33 5.12
N ASP A 174 13.41 -5.78 6.20
CA ASP A 174 12.78 -5.85 7.53
C ASP A 174 12.41 -4.44 8.02
N LYS A 175 13.27 -3.45 7.78
CA LYS A 175 13.00 -2.04 8.11
C LYS A 175 11.92 -1.42 7.22
N ILE A 176 11.91 -1.73 5.92
CA ILE A 176 10.86 -1.29 4.98
C ILE A 176 9.49 -1.79 5.44
N GLU A 177 9.38 -3.08 5.78
CA GLU A 177 8.12 -3.68 6.22
C GLU A 177 7.68 -3.13 7.58
N LEU A 178 8.60 -2.97 8.54
CA LEU A 178 8.31 -2.34 9.82
C LEU A 178 7.76 -0.92 9.66
N ASN A 179 8.36 -0.13 8.76
CA ASN A 179 7.92 1.23 8.49
C ASN A 179 6.53 1.27 7.82
N ARG A 180 6.25 0.37 6.88
CA ARG A 180 4.93 0.24 6.25
C ARG A 180 3.86 -0.11 7.29
N ARG A 181 4.13 -1.09 8.16
CA ARG A 181 3.23 -1.47 9.28
C ARG A 181 3.01 -0.30 10.22
N THR A 182 4.09 0.39 10.62
CA THR A 182 4.01 1.57 11.48
C THR A 182 3.12 2.66 10.88
N ALA A 183 3.31 2.98 9.60
CA ALA A 183 2.49 3.97 8.90
C ALA A 183 1.00 3.56 8.88
N GLY A 184 0.72 2.29 8.57
CA GLY A 184 -0.65 1.75 8.58
C GLY A 184 -1.30 1.85 9.97
N THR A 185 -0.60 1.42 11.03
CA THR A 185 -1.12 1.50 12.41
C THR A 185 -1.41 2.93 12.83
N LEU A 186 -0.50 3.88 12.56
CA LEU A 186 -0.68 5.28 12.91
C LEU A 186 -1.89 5.92 12.20
N GLU A 187 -2.13 5.56 10.94
CA GLU A 187 -3.34 5.98 10.23
C GLU A 187 -4.62 5.37 10.77
N SER A 188 -4.59 4.07 11.11
CA SER A 188 -5.72 3.41 11.74
C SER A 188 -6.05 4.07 13.09
N MET A 189 -5.05 4.46 13.87
CA MET A 189 -5.24 5.20 15.11
C MET A 189 -5.88 6.58 14.85
N ALA A 190 -5.38 7.33 13.86
CA ALA A 190 -5.95 8.63 13.49
C ALA A 190 -7.42 8.53 13.05
N ARG A 191 -7.75 7.52 12.21
CA ARG A 191 -9.14 7.23 11.79
C ARG A 191 -10.02 6.77 12.95
N ALA A 192 -9.52 5.91 13.83
CA ALA A 192 -10.27 5.44 14.99
C ALA A 192 -10.60 6.59 15.95
N LEU A 193 -9.63 7.47 16.22
CA LEU A 193 -9.88 8.69 17.01
C LEU A 193 -10.91 9.59 16.34
N PHE A 194 -10.81 9.81 15.02
CA PHE A 194 -11.78 10.60 14.28
C PHE A 194 -13.20 10.05 14.41
N ARG A 195 -13.37 8.73 14.16
CA ARG A 195 -14.68 8.08 14.25
C ARG A 195 -15.24 8.13 15.67
N SER A 196 -14.44 7.76 16.66
CA SER A 196 -14.84 7.82 18.07
C SER A 196 -15.33 9.20 18.47
N TRP A 197 -14.62 10.27 18.07
CA TRP A 197 -14.96 11.63 18.49
C TRP A 197 -16.11 12.23 17.68
N PHE A 198 -16.20 11.97 16.37
CA PHE A 198 -17.04 12.76 15.46
C PHE A 198 -18.06 11.96 14.64
N VAL A 199 -18.03 10.63 14.72
CA VAL A 199 -19.01 9.74 14.06
C VAL A 199 -19.84 9.03 15.12
N ASP A 200 -19.17 8.38 16.07
CA ASP A 200 -19.81 7.60 17.13
C ASP A 200 -20.18 8.48 18.34
N PHE A 201 -19.51 9.63 18.48
CA PHE A 201 -19.64 10.58 19.58
C PHE A 201 -19.35 9.97 20.96
N ASP A 202 -18.40 9.04 21.05
CA ASP A 202 -18.12 8.27 22.28
C ASP A 202 -17.91 9.16 23.51
N PRO A 203 -17.09 10.24 23.46
CA PRO A 203 -16.89 11.08 24.64
C PRO A 203 -18.17 11.79 25.07
N VAL A 204 -18.98 12.27 24.11
CA VAL A 204 -20.23 12.99 24.38
C VAL A 204 -21.27 12.04 24.97
N ARG A 205 -21.44 10.85 24.39
CA ARG A 205 -22.35 9.81 24.90
C ARG A 205 -21.96 9.34 26.29
N ALA A 206 -20.68 9.06 26.51
CA ALA A 206 -20.19 8.67 27.82
C ALA A 206 -20.53 9.73 28.88
N LYS A 207 -20.30 11.02 28.60
CA LYS A 207 -20.67 12.11 29.52
C LYS A 207 -22.18 12.22 29.73
N ALA A 208 -22.98 12.13 28.68
CA ALA A 208 -24.44 12.18 28.76
C ALA A 208 -25.02 11.06 29.63
N GLU A 209 -24.38 9.89 29.62
CA GLU A 209 -24.79 8.72 30.40
C GLU A 209 -24.12 8.63 31.78
N GLY A 210 -23.30 9.61 32.16
CA GLY A 210 -22.56 9.59 33.44
C GLY A 210 -21.47 8.52 33.53
N ARG A 211 -20.99 8.01 32.39
CA ARG A 211 -19.90 7.04 32.30
C ARG A 211 -18.55 7.75 32.11
N SER A 212 -17.47 7.05 32.45
CA SER A 212 -16.11 7.52 32.10
C SER A 212 -15.92 7.57 30.59
N THR A 213 -15.30 8.64 30.10
CA THR A 213 -14.94 8.82 28.68
C THR A 213 -13.68 8.05 28.30
N GLY A 214 -12.86 7.62 29.27
CA GLY A 214 -11.52 7.09 29.05
C GLY A 214 -10.48 8.14 28.62
N LEU A 215 -10.87 9.42 28.52
CA LEU A 215 -9.97 10.54 28.23
C LEU A 215 -9.48 11.18 29.54
N PRO A 216 -8.31 11.85 29.54
CA PRO A 216 -7.89 12.74 30.62
C PRO A 216 -8.96 13.78 30.95
N ASP A 217 -9.09 14.16 32.23
CA ASP A 217 -10.17 15.02 32.72
C ASP A 217 -10.23 16.39 32.02
N ASP A 218 -9.07 16.99 31.77
CA ASP A 218 -8.93 18.26 31.06
C ASP A 218 -9.44 18.18 29.62
N LEU A 219 -9.18 17.06 28.94
CA LEU A 219 -9.67 16.79 27.59
C LEU A 219 -11.16 16.44 27.60
N ALA A 220 -11.61 15.60 28.54
CA ALA A 220 -13.01 15.24 28.69
C ALA A 220 -13.89 16.46 28.99
N ALA A 221 -13.36 17.46 29.70
CA ALA A 221 -14.04 18.72 29.99
C ALA A 221 -14.41 19.51 28.72
N LEU A 222 -13.67 19.36 27.62
CA LEU A 222 -13.92 20.08 26.36
C LEU A 222 -15.19 19.59 25.63
N PHE A 223 -15.61 18.34 25.86
CA PHE A 223 -16.76 17.77 25.16
C PHE A 223 -18.08 18.19 25.81
N PRO A 224 -19.14 18.45 25.04
CA PRO A 224 -20.48 18.61 25.62
C PRO A 224 -20.94 17.30 26.27
N ASN A 225 -21.92 17.39 27.17
CA ASN A 225 -22.57 16.24 27.82
C ASN A 225 -24.03 16.07 27.38
N ILE A 226 -24.47 16.85 26.40
CA ILE A 226 -25.82 16.84 25.86
C ILE A 226 -25.78 16.89 24.34
N PHE A 227 -26.82 16.37 23.72
CA PHE A 227 -27.08 16.52 22.29
C PHE A 227 -28.12 17.64 22.11
N GLY A 228 -27.88 18.50 21.13
CA GLY A 228 -28.86 19.47 20.65
C GLY A 228 -29.89 18.83 19.71
N GLY A 229 -30.55 19.67 18.90
CA GLY A 229 -31.43 19.21 17.83
C GLY A 229 -30.70 18.31 16.82
N ASP A 230 -31.43 17.42 16.16
CA ASP A 230 -30.91 16.47 15.15
C ASP A 230 -29.82 15.50 15.65
N ALA A 231 -29.76 15.25 16.96
CA ALA A 231 -28.78 14.35 17.60
C ALA A 231 -27.31 14.75 17.36
N VAL A 232 -27.06 16.05 17.13
CA VAL A 232 -25.73 16.65 17.05
C VAL A 232 -25.29 17.10 18.46
N PRO A 233 -24.03 16.89 18.88
CA PRO A 233 -23.55 17.41 20.16
C PRO A 233 -23.74 18.93 20.30
N ASP A 234 -24.10 19.39 21.49
CA ASP A 234 -24.35 20.82 21.72
C ASP A 234 -23.11 21.68 21.44
N GLY A 235 -23.33 22.86 20.83
CA GLY A 235 -22.26 23.75 20.37
C GLY A 235 -21.52 23.31 19.11
N TRP A 236 -21.91 22.19 18.48
CA TRP A 236 -21.37 21.76 17.19
C TRP A 236 -22.34 22.13 16.06
N SER A 237 -21.82 22.33 14.84
CA SER A 237 -22.63 22.70 13.68
C SER A 237 -22.39 21.78 12.49
N VAL A 238 -23.31 21.78 11.52
CA VAL A 238 -23.14 21.03 10.27
C VAL A 238 -23.02 22.04 9.14
N GLU A 239 -21.83 22.13 8.55
CA GLU A 239 -21.48 23.14 7.56
C GLU A 239 -21.28 22.53 6.16
N PRO A 240 -21.64 23.23 5.08
CA PRO A 240 -21.30 22.78 3.74
C PRO A 240 -19.80 22.99 3.44
N VAL A 241 -19.21 22.10 2.64
CA VAL A 241 -17.79 22.24 2.21
C VAL A 241 -17.55 23.62 1.60
N LEU A 242 -18.41 24.07 0.68
CA LEU A 242 -18.46 25.44 0.21
C LEU A 242 -19.77 26.11 0.65
N PRO A 243 -19.73 27.37 1.11
CA PRO A 243 -18.57 28.25 1.12
C PRO A 243 -17.76 28.20 2.44
N ASN A 244 -18.10 27.32 3.38
CA ASN A 244 -17.68 27.49 4.78
C ASN A 244 -16.33 26.84 5.09
N LEU A 245 -16.11 25.59 4.66
CA LEU A 245 -14.97 24.78 5.10
C LEU A 245 -13.79 24.72 4.12
N ALA A 246 -14.03 24.97 2.84
CA ALA A 246 -13.01 25.00 1.80
C ALA A 246 -12.82 26.42 1.25
N GLU A 247 -11.60 26.76 0.88
CA GLU A 247 -11.31 27.99 0.12
C GLU A 247 -11.85 27.85 -1.31
N PHE A 248 -11.64 26.67 -1.90
CA PHE A 248 -12.18 26.32 -3.20
C PHE A 248 -12.35 24.81 -3.36
N VAL A 249 -13.20 24.45 -4.33
CA VAL A 249 -13.34 23.10 -4.88
C VAL A 249 -13.18 23.22 -6.39
N THR A 250 -12.15 22.59 -6.94
CA THR A 250 -11.83 22.73 -8.37
C THR A 250 -11.37 21.41 -8.98
N ARG A 251 -11.56 21.25 -10.29
CA ARG A 251 -10.93 20.17 -11.04
C ARG A 251 -9.46 20.48 -11.26
N GLY A 252 -8.65 19.43 -11.38
CA GLY A 252 -7.29 19.53 -11.88
C GLY A 252 -7.21 20.09 -13.31
N LEU A 253 -6.04 20.01 -13.93
CA LEU A 253 -5.88 20.37 -15.34
C LEU A 253 -5.94 19.13 -16.22
N SER A 254 -6.36 19.30 -17.47
CA SER A 254 -6.01 18.37 -18.54
C SER A 254 -4.52 18.54 -18.85
N PRO A 255 -3.65 17.57 -18.53
CA PRO A 255 -2.20 17.74 -18.61
C PRO A 255 -1.70 17.70 -20.06
N ALA A 256 -0.68 18.49 -20.36
CA ALA A 256 0.21 18.22 -21.49
C ALA A 256 1.27 17.23 -21.02
N TYR A 257 1.04 15.94 -21.28
CA TYR A 257 1.92 14.87 -20.80
C TYR A 257 3.31 14.93 -21.46
N ALA A 258 4.34 14.72 -20.64
CA ALA A 258 5.75 14.68 -21.06
C ALA A 258 6.51 13.62 -20.24
N ASP A 259 7.79 13.43 -20.54
CA ASP A 259 8.68 12.56 -19.75
C ASP A 259 9.26 13.28 -18.52
N GLU A 260 9.34 14.61 -18.57
CA GLU A 260 9.85 15.47 -17.50
C GLU A 260 8.85 16.59 -17.16
N GLY A 261 9.06 17.27 -16.03
CA GLY A 261 8.22 18.36 -15.56
C GLY A 261 7.53 18.07 -14.24
N ILE A 262 6.34 18.64 -14.02
CA ILE A 262 5.61 18.62 -12.75
C ILE A 262 4.82 17.32 -12.61
N LEU A 263 4.76 16.75 -11.41
CA LEU A 263 3.98 15.53 -11.16
C LEU A 263 2.48 15.77 -11.35
N VAL A 264 1.81 14.80 -11.97
CA VAL A 264 0.36 14.77 -12.17
C VAL A 264 -0.25 13.62 -11.40
N VAL A 265 -0.96 13.96 -10.32
CA VAL A 265 -1.78 13.02 -9.57
C VAL A 265 -3.05 12.74 -10.36
N ASN A 266 -3.10 11.55 -10.95
CA ASN A 266 -4.27 11.02 -11.64
C ASN A 266 -4.98 9.95 -10.78
N GLN A 267 -6.08 9.41 -11.27
CA GLN A 267 -6.93 8.47 -10.53
C GLN A 267 -6.24 7.19 -10.06
N LYS A 268 -5.19 6.75 -10.77
CA LYS A 268 -4.43 5.56 -10.39
C LYS A 268 -3.57 5.78 -9.15
N CYS A 269 -3.24 7.04 -8.86
CA CYS A 269 -2.45 7.44 -7.70
C CYS A 269 -3.27 7.38 -6.41
N ILE A 270 -4.59 7.55 -6.47
CA ILE A 270 -5.46 7.62 -5.29
C ILE A 270 -6.08 6.25 -5.02
N ARG A 271 -5.59 5.58 -3.97
CA ARG A 271 -6.07 4.26 -3.52
C ARG A 271 -5.89 4.10 -2.02
N GLU A 272 -6.80 3.38 -1.38
CA GLU A 272 -6.69 3.02 0.05
C GLU A 272 -6.46 4.26 0.93
N SER A 273 -7.11 5.36 0.57
CA SER A 273 -6.96 6.69 1.18
C SER A 273 -5.55 7.30 1.17
N GLN A 274 -4.68 6.86 0.26
CA GLN A 274 -3.31 7.33 0.09
C GLN A 274 -3.04 7.80 -1.35
N ILE A 275 -1.99 8.62 -1.50
CA ILE A 275 -1.48 9.06 -2.80
C ILE A 275 -0.18 8.32 -3.10
N ASP A 276 -0.20 7.48 -4.12
CA ASP A 276 0.97 6.78 -4.65
C ASP A 276 1.59 7.58 -5.80
N PHE A 277 2.58 8.40 -5.48
CA PHE A 277 3.29 9.24 -6.45
C PHE A 277 4.11 8.42 -7.47
N SER A 278 4.40 7.14 -7.22
CA SER A 278 5.10 6.29 -8.21
C SER A 278 4.25 6.02 -9.46
N LYS A 279 2.92 6.20 -9.36
CA LYS A 279 1.97 6.08 -10.48
C LYS A 279 1.65 7.42 -11.15
N ALA A 280 2.22 8.51 -10.64
CA ALA A 280 2.04 9.83 -11.22
C ALA A 280 2.69 9.92 -12.60
N ARG A 281 2.11 10.75 -13.46
CA ARG A 281 2.70 11.11 -14.76
C ARG A 281 3.34 12.48 -14.66
N ARG A 282 3.95 12.96 -15.74
CA ARG A 282 4.56 14.30 -15.78
C ARG A 282 3.80 15.22 -16.71
N HIS A 283 3.79 16.50 -16.38
CA HIS A 283 3.20 17.57 -17.16
C HIS A 283 4.26 18.62 -17.51
N ASP A 284 4.30 19.04 -18.77
CA ASP A 284 5.17 20.14 -19.21
C ASP A 284 4.51 21.52 -18.94
N PRO A 285 5.01 22.29 -17.94
CA PRO A 285 4.47 23.60 -17.61
C PRO A 285 4.75 24.67 -18.67
N LYS A 286 5.66 24.43 -19.62
CA LYS A 286 5.97 25.36 -20.72
C LYS A 286 4.89 25.35 -21.79
N ILE A 287 4.25 24.20 -22.01
CA ILE A 287 3.13 24.07 -22.95
C ILE A 287 1.86 24.64 -22.35
N LYS A 288 1.63 24.41 -21.05
CA LYS A 288 0.45 24.90 -20.34
C LYS A 288 0.81 25.16 -18.89
N SER A 289 0.64 26.39 -18.43
CA SER A 289 0.96 26.74 -17.05
C SER A 289 0.00 26.08 -16.04
N VAL A 290 0.52 25.80 -14.85
CA VAL A 290 -0.28 25.35 -13.71
C VAL A 290 -0.71 26.58 -12.91
N SER A 291 -2.01 26.83 -12.84
CA SER A 291 -2.55 27.91 -12.00
C SER A 291 -2.42 27.57 -10.52
N GLU A 292 -2.39 28.58 -9.65
CA GLU A 292 -2.26 28.42 -8.20
C GLU A 292 -3.32 27.48 -7.59
N SER A 293 -4.57 27.58 -8.03
CA SER A 293 -5.67 26.70 -7.58
C SER A 293 -5.54 25.24 -8.03
N LYS A 294 -4.59 24.93 -8.92
CA LYS A 294 -4.32 23.58 -9.43
C LYS A 294 -2.99 23.01 -8.95
N ALA A 295 -2.08 23.87 -8.51
CA ALA A 295 -0.87 23.46 -7.82
C ALA A 295 -1.26 22.85 -6.46
N LEU A 296 -0.84 21.60 -6.23
CA LEU A 296 -1.13 20.88 -5.00
C LEU A 296 -0.33 21.46 -3.84
N ALA A 297 -0.97 21.55 -2.69
CA ALA A 297 -0.38 21.93 -1.41
C ALA A 297 -0.62 20.85 -0.36
N ILE A 298 0.24 20.80 0.66
CA ILE A 298 0.01 19.96 1.84
C ILE A 298 -1.31 20.39 2.50
N GLY A 299 -2.16 19.42 2.79
CA GLY A 299 -3.51 19.61 3.32
C GLY A 299 -4.62 19.51 2.29
N ASP A 300 -4.31 19.63 0.99
CA ASP A 300 -5.32 19.45 -0.07
C ASP A 300 -5.93 18.05 -0.04
N ILE A 301 -7.23 17.97 -0.26
CA ILE A 301 -7.97 16.70 -0.30
C ILE A 301 -8.33 16.43 -1.75
N LEU A 302 -7.93 15.26 -2.25
CA LEU A 302 -8.09 14.84 -3.63
C LEU A 302 -9.19 13.80 -3.73
N ILE A 303 -10.13 14.00 -4.66
CA ILE A 303 -11.27 13.11 -4.88
C ILE A 303 -11.31 12.67 -6.33
N ASN A 304 -11.26 11.36 -6.57
CA ASN A 304 -11.44 10.80 -7.90
C ASN A 304 -12.84 11.11 -8.42
N SER A 305 -12.90 11.79 -9.55
CA SER A 305 -14.14 12.34 -10.09
C SER A 305 -14.79 11.49 -11.17
N THR A 306 -14.05 10.57 -11.77
CA THR A 306 -14.53 9.65 -12.81
C THR A 306 -13.89 8.26 -12.61
N GLY A 307 -14.07 7.36 -13.58
CA GLY A 307 -13.35 6.09 -13.65
C GLY A 307 -14.09 4.93 -12.98
N VAL A 308 -14.25 3.85 -13.74
CA VAL A 308 -14.96 2.64 -13.30
C VAL A 308 -14.20 1.99 -12.14
N GLY A 309 -14.87 1.90 -10.98
CA GLY A 309 -14.29 1.35 -9.76
C GLY A 309 -13.19 2.22 -9.13
N THR A 310 -13.05 3.49 -9.54
CA THR A 310 -12.11 4.45 -8.92
C THR A 310 -12.77 5.75 -8.48
N LEU A 311 -13.93 6.10 -9.05
CA LEU A 311 -14.73 7.25 -8.67
C LEU A 311 -15.01 7.24 -7.17
N GLY A 312 -14.99 8.42 -6.55
CA GLY A 312 -15.34 8.62 -5.15
C GLY A 312 -14.17 8.45 -4.19
N ARG A 313 -13.12 7.72 -4.57
CA ARG A 313 -11.91 7.54 -3.75
C ARG A 313 -11.31 8.88 -3.32
N VAL A 314 -10.97 8.97 -2.05
CA VAL A 314 -10.44 10.20 -1.42
C VAL A 314 -9.06 9.94 -0.86
N ALA A 315 -8.11 10.86 -1.05
CA ALA A 315 -6.88 10.90 -0.26
C ALA A 315 -6.48 12.33 0.05
N GLN A 316 -5.73 12.55 1.12
CA GLN A 316 -5.18 13.86 1.43
C GLN A 316 -3.69 13.95 1.07
N VAL A 317 -3.28 15.09 0.55
CA VAL A 317 -1.88 15.45 0.33
C VAL A 317 -1.24 15.73 1.68
N THR A 318 -0.55 14.75 2.23
CA THR A 318 0.19 14.89 3.50
C THR A 318 1.67 15.18 3.29
N SER A 319 2.20 14.83 2.11
CA SER A 319 3.55 15.17 1.68
C SER A 319 3.59 15.34 0.16
N LEU A 320 4.62 16.06 -0.31
CA LEU A 320 4.90 16.27 -1.72
C LEU A 320 6.39 16.00 -1.95
N PRO A 321 6.77 15.00 -2.78
CA PRO A 321 8.17 14.73 -3.08
C PRO A 321 8.80 15.84 -3.94
N GLU A 322 7.99 16.53 -4.73
CA GLU A 322 8.33 17.63 -5.61
C GLU A 322 7.03 18.39 -5.97
N PRO A 323 7.09 19.54 -6.68
CA PRO A 323 5.88 20.22 -7.13
C PRO A 323 4.95 19.30 -7.93
N ALA A 324 3.65 19.36 -7.60
CA ALA A 324 2.64 18.49 -8.19
C ALA A 324 1.35 19.24 -8.51
N THR A 325 0.55 18.66 -9.38
CA THR A 325 -0.79 19.11 -9.79
C THR A 325 -1.72 17.91 -9.90
N ALA A 326 -3.03 18.14 -9.93
CA ALA A 326 -4.01 17.09 -10.19
C ALA A 326 -4.43 17.03 -11.68
N ASP A 327 -4.77 15.84 -12.16
CA ASP A 327 -5.43 15.62 -13.45
C ASP A 327 -6.88 16.12 -13.44
N SER A 328 -7.46 16.44 -14.61
CA SER A 328 -8.85 16.90 -14.76
C SER A 328 -9.89 15.93 -14.20
N HIS A 329 -9.55 14.66 -14.04
CA HIS A 329 -10.40 13.64 -13.45
C HIS A 329 -10.30 13.54 -11.91
N VAL A 330 -9.59 14.48 -11.28
CA VAL A 330 -9.41 14.58 -9.84
C VAL A 330 -9.86 15.98 -9.38
N THR A 331 -10.69 16.02 -8.36
CA THR A 331 -11.10 17.26 -7.67
C THR A 331 -10.11 17.57 -6.56
N ILE A 332 -9.72 18.83 -6.45
CA ILE A 332 -8.95 19.39 -5.35
C ILE A 332 -9.92 20.15 -4.45
N VAL A 333 -9.93 19.81 -3.16
CA VAL A 333 -10.59 20.57 -2.10
C VAL A 333 -9.49 21.15 -1.21
N ARG A 334 -9.36 22.47 -1.19
CA ARG A 334 -8.38 23.16 -0.32
C ARG A 334 -9.08 23.61 0.97
N PRO A 335 -8.70 23.08 2.15
CA PRO A 335 -9.29 23.49 3.41
C PRO A 335 -9.11 24.99 3.67
N LYS A 336 -10.12 25.64 4.24
CA LYS A 336 -10.04 27.00 4.74
C LYS A 336 -9.45 26.97 6.15
N ALA A 337 -8.14 27.20 6.24
CA ALA A 337 -7.36 27.02 7.47
C ALA A 337 -7.83 27.89 8.64
N SER A 338 -8.50 29.02 8.38
CA SER A 338 -9.07 29.89 9.42
C SER A 338 -10.34 29.34 10.08
N VAL A 339 -10.94 28.29 9.51
CA VAL A 339 -12.20 27.69 9.98
C VAL A 339 -12.00 26.26 10.47
N VAL A 340 -11.22 25.46 9.75
CA VAL A 340 -11.07 24.03 10.03
C VAL A 340 -9.65 23.55 9.76
N SER A 341 -9.15 22.64 10.61
CA SER A 341 -7.85 22.04 10.36
C SER A 341 -7.92 21.12 9.14
N ALA A 342 -6.84 21.10 8.35
CA ALA A 342 -6.74 20.20 7.21
C ALA A 342 -6.88 18.73 7.65
N ASN A 343 -6.36 18.36 8.83
CA ASN A 343 -6.47 16.99 9.32
C ASN A 343 -7.93 16.57 9.56
N TYR A 344 -8.69 17.44 10.22
CA TYR A 344 -10.10 17.19 10.50
C TYR A 344 -10.89 17.05 9.19
N LEU A 345 -10.79 18.04 8.31
CA LEU A 345 -11.55 18.02 7.05
C LEU A 345 -11.14 16.84 6.16
N GLY A 346 -9.84 16.51 6.13
CA GLY A 346 -9.33 15.36 5.39
C GLY A 346 -9.90 14.04 5.87
N LEU A 347 -9.89 13.79 7.19
CA LEU A 347 -10.45 12.58 7.78
C LEU A 347 -11.97 12.52 7.62
N ALA A 348 -12.67 13.65 7.75
CA ALA A 348 -14.11 13.73 7.52
C ALA A 348 -14.51 13.38 6.09
N ILE A 349 -13.84 13.95 5.08
CA ILE A 349 -14.16 13.65 3.67
C ILE A 349 -13.75 12.20 3.32
N MET A 350 -12.63 11.69 3.86
CA MET A 350 -12.24 10.29 3.67
C MET A 350 -13.25 9.31 4.28
N ASP A 351 -13.85 9.63 5.43
CA ASP A 351 -14.88 8.79 6.05
C ASP A 351 -16.18 8.73 5.23
N LEU A 352 -16.42 9.77 4.41
CA LEU A 352 -17.57 9.88 3.51
C LEU A 352 -17.34 9.25 2.13
N GLU A 353 -16.25 8.51 1.89
CA GLU A 353 -15.92 7.94 0.56
C GLU A 353 -17.10 7.19 -0.09
N ASN A 354 -17.80 6.33 0.65
CA ASN A 354 -18.98 5.61 0.14
C ASN A 354 -20.14 6.55 -0.22
N ALA A 355 -20.35 7.60 0.58
CA ALA A 355 -21.39 8.59 0.31
C ALA A 355 -21.03 9.43 -0.93
N ILE A 356 -19.75 9.76 -1.10
CA ILE A 356 -19.23 10.48 -2.27
C ILE A 356 -19.42 9.64 -3.54
N GLU A 357 -19.14 8.35 -3.50
CA GLU A 357 -19.39 7.44 -4.63
C GLU A 357 -20.87 7.45 -5.05
N ALA A 358 -21.80 7.50 -4.08
CA ALA A 358 -23.23 7.57 -4.35
C ALA A 358 -23.70 8.91 -4.95
N LEU A 359 -22.88 9.98 -4.88
CA LEU A 359 -23.18 11.28 -5.51
C LEU A 359 -22.86 11.30 -7.02
N ALA A 360 -22.30 10.22 -7.54
CA ALA A 360 -21.96 10.11 -8.94
C ALA A 360 -23.20 10.13 -9.85
N GLN A 361 -23.08 10.79 -11.00
CA GLN A 361 -24.16 10.94 -11.97
C GLN A 361 -23.70 10.44 -13.34
N GLY A 362 -24.63 9.91 -14.13
CA GLY A 362 -24.38 9.40 -15.48
C GLY A 362 -24.77 7.95 -15.66
N SER A 363 -24.58 7.42 -16.86
CA SER A 363 -24.84 6.02 -17.22
C SER A 363 -23.58 5.16 -17.05
N THR A 364 -23.74 3.83 -17.10
CA THR A 364 -22.65 2.86 -16.91
C THR A 364 -21.49 3.16 -17.85
N GLY A 365 -20.31 3.43 -17.29
CA GLY A 365 -19.08 3.75 -18.03
C GLY A 365 -18.87 5.24 -18.33
N GLN A 366 -19.85 6.10 -18.04
CA GLN A 366 -19.77 7.57 -18.17
C GLN A 366 -20.25 8.25 -16.87
N THR A 367 -19.85 7.71 -15.74
CA THR A 367 -20.19 8.26 -14.43
C THR A 367 -19.17 9.30 -13.99
N GLU A 368 -19.66 10.45 -13.53
CA GLU A 368 -18.86 11.57 -13.03
C GLU A 368 -19.43 12.09 -11.72
N LEU A 369 -18.55 12.54 -10.82
CA LEU A 369 -18.90 13.22 -9.57
C LEU A 369 -18.87 14.74 -9.80
N PRO A 370 -20.01 15.45 -9.86
CA PRO A 370 -20.03 16.89 -10.07
C PRO A 370 -19.31 17.64 -8.95
N ARG A 371 -18.53 18.67 -9.29
CA ARG A 371 -17.81 19.50 -8.30
C ARG A 371 -18.78 20.21 -7.34
N GLU A 372 -19.96 20.59 -7.84
CA GLU A 372 -21.01 21.25 -7.07
C GLU A 372 -21.56 20.30 -5.99
N SER A 373 -21.62 18.99 -6.27
CA SER A 373 -22.01 17.98 -5.28
C SER A 373 -21.01 17.93 -4.13
N VAL A 374 -19.70 17.94 -4.44
CA VAL A 374 -18.63 18.01 -3.41
C VAL A 374 -18.75 19.28 -2.58
N GLY A 375 -18.96 20.44 -3.22
CA GLY A 375 -19.13 21.71 -2.52
C GLY A 375 -20.36 21.75 -1.60
N ARG A 376 -21.44 21.03 -1.92
CA ARG A 376 -22.66 20.96 -1.12
C ARG A 376 -22.64 19.91 -0.01
N MET A 377 -21.61 19.06 0.03
CA MET A 377 -21.49 18.05 1.08
C MET A 377 -21.52 18.71 2.47
N ARG A 378 -22.31 18.15 3.37
CA ARG A 378 -22.48 18.63 4.74
C ARG A 378 -21.55 17.86 5.66
N ILE A 379 -20.73 18.58 6.42
CA ILE A 379 -19.72 18.04 7.32
C ILE A 379 -19.98 18.62 8.70
N LEU A 380 -19.95 17.76 9.71
CA LEU A 380 -20.00 18.16 11.10
C LEU A 380 -18.76 19.00 11.45
N VAL A 381 -18.92 20.02 12.29
CA VAL A 381 -17.85 20.89 12.75
C VAL A 381 -17.96 20.97 14.26
N PRO A 382 -16.96 20.47 15.02
CA PRO A 382 -16.97 20.57 16.46
C PRO A 382 -16.67 22.00 16.91
N SER A 383 -16.90 22.27 18.20
CA SER A 383 -16.38 23.48 18.85
C SER A 383 -14.87 23.63 18.60
N VAL A 384 -14.39 24.88 18.53
CA VAL A 384 -12.97 25.21 18.26
C VAL A 384 -12.02 24.47 19.21
N GLU A 385 -12.38 24.35 20.48
CA GLU A 385 -11.58 23.72 21.53
C GLU A 385 -11.39 22.22 21.27
N VAL A 386 -12.48 21.51 20.98
CA VAL A 386 -12.46 20.07 20.63
C VAL A 386 -11.71 19.86 19.31
N GLY A 387 -11.96 20.69 18.29
CA GLY A 387 -11.25 20.63 17.01
C GLY A 387 -9.74 20.82 17.17
N ALA A 388 -9.32 21.80 17.98
CA ALA A 388 -7.91 22.03 18.28
C ALA A 388 -7.29 20.89 19.10
N ALA A 389 -8.03 20.31 20.05
CA ALA A 389 -7.56 19.16 20.83
C ALA A 389 -7.37 17.92 19.94
N PHE A 390 -8.29 17.68 19.01
CA PHE A 390 -8.18 16.61 18.03
C PHE A 390 -6.97 16.79 17.13
N ASP A 391 -6.78 18.01 16.59
CA ASP A 391 -5.67 18.30 15.70
C ASP A 391 -4.31 18.10 16.40
N ARG A 392 -4.19 18.49 17.68
CA ARG A 392 -3.01 18.20 18.51
C ARG A 392 -2.77 16.71 18.69
N ALA A 393 -3.82 15.90 18.84
CA ALA A 393 -3.69 14.46 19.01
C ALA A 393 -3.32 13.74 17.70
N VAL A 394 -3.88 14.17 16.57
CA VAL A 394 -3.75 13.46 15.28
C VAL A 394 -2.57 13.92 14.44
N THR A 395 -2.17 15.19 14.50
CA THR A 395 -1.01 15.71 13.76
C THR A 395 0.26 14.86 13.93
N PRO A 396 0.72 14.52 15.15
CA PRO A 396 1.93 13.72 15.31
C PRO A 396 1.79 12.28 14.77
N LEU A 397 0.58 11.69 14.83
CA LEU A 397 0.33 10.37 14.27
C LEU A 397 0.51 10.38 12.75
N ARG A 398 -0.07 11.38 12.08
CA ARG A 398 -0.01 11.50 10.62
C ARG A 398 1.38 11.85 10.12
N GLN A 399 2.05 12.82 10.75
CA GLN A 399 3.43 13.17 10.42
C GLN A 399 4.38 11.97 10.53
N ARG A 400 4.25 11.16 11.60
CA ARG A 400 5.07 9.94 11.76
C ARG A 400 4.71 8.88 10.74
N ALA A 401 3.45 8.76 10.34
CA ALA A 401 3.05 7.84 9.27
C ALA A 401 3.70 8.22 7.94
N ASP A 402 3.72 9.51 7.60
CA ASP A 402 4.34 10.01 6.37
C ASP A 402 5.87 9.84 6.39
N GLN A 403 6.51 10.15 7.51
CA GLN A 403 7.96 9.91 7.69
C GLN A 403 8.31 8.43 7.51
N ALA A 404 7.52 7.52 8.09
CA ALA A 404 7.73 6.09 7.94
C ALA A 404 7.58 5.64 6.47
N ARG A 405 6.59 6.17 5.74
CA ARG A 405 6.44 5.91 4.29
C ARG A 405 7.62 6.41 3.48
N GLN A 406 8.06 7.64 3.73
CA GLN A 406 9.20 8.23 3.04
C GLN A 406 10.46 7.41 3.28
N GLN A 407 10.72 7.03 4.54
CA GLN A 407 11.85 6.17 4.87
C GLN A 407 11.75 4.80 4.18
N ALA A 408 10.56 4.17 4.15
CA ALA A 408 10.35 2.92 3.44
C ALA A 408 10.63 3.05 1.93
N SER A 409 10.25 4.18 1.31
CA SER A 409 10.53 4.47 -0.10
C SER A 409 12.03 4.62 -0.36
N THR A 410 12.74 5.41 0.46
CA THR A 410 14.19 5.61 0.35
C THR A 410 14.96 4.30 0.51
N LEU A 411 14.61 3.49 1.52
CA LEU A 411 15.25 2.20 1.76
C LEU A 411 14.99 1.21 0.62
N ALA A 412 13.78 1.21 0.04
CA ALA A 412 13.48 0.38 -1.13
C ALA A 412 14.33 0.79 -2.34
N ALA A 413 14.48 2.10 -2.60
CA ALA A 413 15.35 2.60 -3.68
C ALA A 413 16.83 2.22 -3.47
N LEU A 414 17.31 2.30 -2.23
CA LEU A 414 18.67 1.86 -1.87
C LEU A 414 18.84 0.35 -2.10
N ARG A 415 17.91 -0.47 -1.60
CA ARG A 415 17.90 -1.93 -1.83
C ARG A 415 17.92 -2.25 -3.32
N ASP A 416 17.06 -1.61 -4.11
CA ASP A 416 16.95 -1.86 -5.54
C ASP A 416 18.23 -1.46 -6.30
N THR A 417 18.98 -0.48 -5.79
CA THR A 417 20.30 -0.09 -6.31
C THR A 417 21.40 -1.10 -5.96
N LEU A 418 21.39 -1.62 -4.73
CA LEU A 418 22.40 -2.55 -4.22
C LEU A 418 22.21 -3.98 -4.72
N LEU A 419 20.95 -4.43 -4.80
CA LEU A 419 20.57 -5.80 -5.13
C LEU A 419 21.27 -6.35 -6.39
N PRO A 420 21.20 -5.72 -7.58
CA PRO A 420 21.82 -6.29 -8.77
C PRO A 420 23.34 -6.44 -8.62
N LYS A 421 24.00 -5.47 -7.97
CA LYS A 421 25.46 -5.46 -7.79
C LYS A 421 25.95 -6.50 -6.77
N LEU A 422 25.17 -6.73 -5.72
CA LEU A 422 25.48 -7.76 -4.69
C LEU A 422 25.23 -9.17 -5.23
N ILE A 423 24.16 -9.35 -6.02
CA ILE A 423 23.82 -10.63 -6.63
C ILE A 423 24.74 -10.99 -7.79
N SER A 424 25.30 -10.02 -8.52
CA SER A 424 26.34 -10.29 -9.54
C SER A 424 27.73 -10.52 -8.95
N GLY A 425 28.01 -9.97 -7.77
CA GLY A 425 29.34 -9.96 -7.15
C GLY A 425 30.20 -8.76 -7.53
N GLU A 426 29.66 -7.82 -8.31
CA GLU A 426 30.32 -6.57 -8.72
C GLU A 426 30.67 -5.69 -7.52
N LEU A 427 29.76 -5.60 -6.53
CA LEU A 427 29.96 -4.81 -5.31
C LEU A 427 30.38 -5.71 -4.15
N ARG A 428 31.49 -5.37 -3.50
CA ARG A 428 31.90 -6.06 -2.28
C ARG A 428 30.98 -5.68 -1.14
N ILE A 429 30.67 -6.66 -0.29
CA ILE A 429 29.78 -6.49 0.87
C ILE A 429 30.26 -5.36 1.80
N ALA A 430 31.57 -5.23 2.03
CA ALA A 430 32.12 -4.17 2.87
C ALA A 430 31.84 -2.76 2.33
N ASP A 431 31.93 -2.60 1.00
CA ASP A 431 31.66 -1.32 0.33
C ASP A 431 30.15 -1.00 0.40
N ALA A 432 29.29 -2.01 0.17
CA ALA A 432 27.84 -1.88 0.31
C ALA A 432 27.40 -1.54 1.75
N THR A 433 28.06 -2.10 2.75
CA THR A 433 27.78 -1.81 4.16
C THR A 433 28.10 -0.36 4.50
N ALA A 434 29.16 0.21 3.92
CA ALA A 434 29.48 1.62 4.06
C ALA A 434 28.42 2.53 3.41
N GLU A 435 27.91 2.18 2.22
CA GLU A 435 26.81 2.91 1.57
C GLU A 435 25.53 2.91 2.42
N VAL A 436 25.17 1.77 3.03
CA VAL A 436 24.01 1.65 3.93
C VAL A 436 24.19 2.45 5.21
N THR A 437 25.42 2.55 5.74
CA THR A 437 25.69 3.31 6.97
C THR A 437 25.66 4.82 6.73
N ALA A 438 25.92 5.26 5.50
CA ALA A 438 25.93 6.67 5.12
C ALA A 438 24.54 7.22 4.75
N ALA A 439 23.59 6.35 4.40
CA ALA A 439 22.21 6.67 4.04
C ALA A 439 21.29 6.66 5.27
#